data_AF-X1R9K7-F1
#
_entry.id   AF-X1R9K7-F1
#
_cell.length_a   1.000
_cell.length_b   1.000
_cell.length_c   1.000
_cell.angle_alpha   90.00
_cell.angle_beta   90.00
_cell.angle_gamma   90.00
#
_symmetry.space_group_name_H-M   'P 1'
#
loop_
_entity.id
_entity.type
_entity.pdbx_description
1 polymer ?
#
loop_
_entity_poly.entity_id
_entity_poly.type
_entity_poly.pdbx_seq_one_letter_code
_entity_poly.pdbx_strand_id
1 'polypeptide(L)'
;NEQLHQRFSTEEIKTFLEEYLNDKTKLFYILEILRITRRRFFQLLKEYRSDPDNFSIQYKRKRVTRQISKDVEKNIISELEKETSWQHILALQEAFLTWGIPFTYYVDSHSIFRFVQGRDSLWRKHYRLTDEVDTQWKMVIDEYKVKPIYALSPQAKGKIERPYRWMQDRIVRTCAREGIETIEEAGKVLENEAT
;
A
#
# COMPACT_ATOMS: atom_id res chain seq x y z
N ASN A 1 -16.10 1.09 0.98
CA ASN A 1 -16.18 0.86 2.43
C ASN A 1 -14.82 1.10 3.05
N GLU A 2 -14.47 2.36 3.27
CA GLU A 2 -13.23 2.74 3.97
C GLU A 2 -13.41 2.57 5.48
N GLN A 3 -12.39 2.04 6.14
CA GLN A 3 -12.43 1.76 7.58
C GLN A 3 -12.29 3.07 8.36
N LEU A 4 -12.94 3.17 9.53
CA LEU A 4 -13.03 4.41 10.30
C LEU A 4 -11.66 5.03 10.62
N HIS A 5 -10.66 4.20 10.96
CA HIS A 5 -9.28 4.64 11.25
C HIS A 5 -8.48 5.12 10.04
N GLN A 6 -8.97 4.90 8.80
CA GLN A 6 -8.33 5.43 7.59
C GLN A 6 -8.82 6.83 7.24
N ARG A 7 -9.96 7.24 7.83
CA ARG A 7 -10.63 8.52 7.54
C ARG A 7 -10.44 9.55 8.64
N PHE A 8 -10.42 9.10 9.90
CA PHE A 8 -10.36 9.97 11.07
C PHE A 8 -9.26 9.52 12.03
N SER A 9 -8.60 10.50 12.64
CA SER A 9 -7.71 10.32 13.78
C SER A 9 -8.49 9.93 15.03
N THR A 10 -7.79 9.29 15.98
CA THR A 10 -8.35 8.97 17.30
C THR A 10 -8.85 10.22 18.03
N GLU A 11 -8.10 11.32 17.93
CA GLU A 11 -8.44 12.58 18.61
C GLU A 11 -9.69 13.23 18.03
N GLU A 12 -9.85 13.22 16.69
CA GLU A 12 -11.05 13.75 16.03
C GLU A 12 -12.31 12.99 16.47
N ILE A 13 -12.20 11.67 16.63
CA ILE A 13 -13.33 10.86 17.11
C ILE A 13 -13.62 11.12 18.58
N LYS A 14 -12.60 11.35 19.43
CA LYS A 14 -12.82 11.78 20.82
C LYS A 14 -13.61 13.09 20.86
N THR A 15 -13.27 14.07 20.02
CA THR A 15 -14.02 15.33 19.93
C THR A 15 -15.50 15.10 19.60
N PHE A 16 -15.82 14.25 18.63
CA PHE A 16 -17.21 13.92 18.30
C PHE A 16 -17.95 13.19 19.43
N LEU A 17 -17.26 12.34 20.19
CA LEU A 17 -17.83 11.64 21.34
C LEU A 17 -18.10 12.61 22.50
N GLU A 18 -17.19 13.54 22.77
CA GLU A 18 -17.34 14.59 23.79
C GLU A 18 -18.46 15.57 23.44
N GLU A 19 -18.56 15.99 22.18
CA GLU A 19 -19.65 16.87 21.73
C GLU A 19 -21.02 16.23 21.89
N TYR A 20 -21.13 14.92 21.66
CA TYR A 20 -22.35 14.15 21.90
C TYR A 20 -22.69 14.06 23.39
N LEU A 21 -21.69 13.87 24.27
CA LEU A 21 -21.90 13.81 25.72
C LEU A 21 -22.32 15.17 26.31
N ASN A 22 -21.81 16.25 25.74
CA ASN A 22 -22.13 17.62 26.15
C ASN A 22 -23.42 18.16 25.49
N ASP A 23 -24.16 17.30 24.78
CA ASP A 23 -25.40 17.61 24.04
C ASP A 23 -25.27 18.81 23.07
N LYS A 24 -24.05 19.08 22.60
CA LYS A 24 -23.74 20.19 21.69
C LYS A 24 -24.16 19.91 20.26
N THR A 25 -24.19 18.62 19.89
CA THR A 25 -24.38 18.20 18.50
C THR A 25 -25.34 17.02 18.43
N LYS A 26 -26.34 17.08 17.54
CA LYS A 26 -27.31 15.99 17.39
C LYS A 26 -26.63 14.74 16.78
N LEU A 27 -26.96 13.57 17.33
CA LEU A 27 -26.46 12.26 16.89
C LEU A 27 -26.54 12.04 15.38
N PHE A 28 -27.59 12.55 14.73
CA PHE A 28 -27.78 12.40 13.29
C PHE A 28 -26.59 12.96 12.47
N TYR A 29 -26.13 14.17 12.79
CA TYR A 29 -25.01 14.81 12.08
C TYR A 29 -23.70 14.05 12.28
N ILE A 30 -23.45 13.57 13.50
CA ILE A 30 -22.23 12.82 13.84
C ILE A 30 -22.17 11.50 13.05
N LEU A 31 -23.30 10.81 12.91
CA LEU A 31 -23.38 9.57 12.13
C LEU A 31 -23.16 9.82 10.63
N GLU A 32 -23.67 10.93 10.11
CA GLU A 32 -23.50 11.35 8.72
C GLU A 32 -22.04 11.69 8.42
N ILE A 33 -21.38 12.45 9.30
CA ILE A 33 -19.96 12.83 9.20
C ILE A 33 -19.06 11.60 9.30
N LEU A 34 -19.23 10.79 10.35
CA LEU A 34 -18.39 9.61 10.57
C LEU A 34 -18.71 8.47 9.59
N ARG A 35 -19.87 8.53 8.92
CA ARG A 35 -20.39 7.47 8.02
C ARG A 35 -20.33 6.09 8.68
N ILE A 36 -20.87 5.99 9.90
CA ILE A 36 -20.93 4.75 10.69
C ILE A 36 -22.36 4.44 11.12
N THR A 37 -22.63 3.17 11.43
CA THR A 37 -23.92 2.75 11.97
C THR A 37 -24.07 3.20 13.43
N ARG A 38 -25.32 3.46 13.85
CA ARG A 38 -25.64 3.75 15.27
C ARG A 38 -25.02 2.76 16.23
N ARG A 39 -25.09 1.46 15.90
CA ARG A 39 -24.48 0.39 16.70
C ARG A 39 -22.98 0.58 16.91
N ARG A 40 -22.25 0.91 15.84
CA ARG A 40 -20.80 1.13 15.91
C ARG A 40 -20.46 2.40 16.70
N PHE A 41 -21.25 3.45 16.55
CA PHE A 41 -21.09 4.68 17.33
C PHE A 41 -21.25 4.43 18.84
N PHE A 42 -22.33 3.77 19.26
CA PHE A 42 -22.54 3.47 20.68
C PHE A 42 -21.51 2.49 21.26
N GLN A 43 -20.95 1.60 20.43
CA GLN A 43 -19.82 0.78 20.83
C GLN A 43 -18.59 1.64 21.14
N LEU A 44 -18.23 2.58 20.26
CA LEU A 44 -17.10 3.50 20.49
C LEU A 44 -17.35 4.41 21.69
N LEU A 45 -18.58 4.90 21.85
CA LEU A 45 -18.97 5.71 23.01
C LEU A 45 -18.84 4.93 24.32
N LYS A 46 -19.19 3.63 24.32
CA LYS A 46 -19.02 2.76 25.48
C LYS A 46 -17.53 2.55 25.79
N GLU A 47 -16.71 2.30 24.78
CA GLU A 47 -15.26 2.14 24.92
C GLU A 47 -14.61 3.43 25.46
N TYR A 48 -14.96 4.59 24.93
CA TYR A 48 -14.49 5.90 25.39
C TYR A 48 -14.93 6.21 26.83
N ARG A 49 -16.17 5.87 27.22
CA ARG A 49 -16.64 6.05 28.60
C ARG A 49 -15.93 5.16 29.61
N SER A 50 -15.39 4.02 29.18
CA SER A 50 -14.67 3.11 30.09
C SER A 50 -13.25 3.62 30.39
N ASP A 51 -12.57 4.21 29.41
CA ASP A 51 -11.23 4.76 29.57
C ASP A 51 -10.96 5.82 28.47
N PRO A 52 -11.20 7.12 28.76
CA PRO A 52 -10.99 8.20 27.78
C PRO A 52 -9.52 8.37 27.37
N ASP A 53 -8.59 8.18 28.30
CA ASP A 53 -7.16 8.43 28.08
C ASP A 53 -6.55 7.36 27.15
N ASN A 54 -6.92 6.09 27.34
CA ASN A 54 -6.43 4.98 26.52
C ASN A 54 -7.31 4.64 25.30
N PHE A 55 -8.37 5.41 25.05
CA PHE A 55 -9.27 5.17 23.91
C PHE A 55 -8.52 5.27 22.57
N SER A 56 -8.68 4.25 21.72
CA SER A 56 -8.06 4.19 20.39
C SER A 56 -8.95 3.45 19.39
N ILE A 57 -9.13 4.02 18.19
CA ILE A 57 -9.82 3.36 17.07
C ILE A 57 -8.88 2.44 16.29
N GLN A 58 -7.58 2.47 16.60
CA GLN A 58 -6.61 1.59 15.96
C GLN A 58 -6.91 0.13 16.31
N TYR A 59 -7.14 -0.67 15.28
CA TYR A 59 -7.37 -2.10 15.44
C TYR A 59 -6.06 -2.80 15.85
N LYS A 60 -5.91 -3.10 17.14
CA LYS A 60 -4.82 -3.96 17.64
C LYS A 60 -5.15 -5.43 17.37
N ARG A 61 -4.45 -6.06 16.43
CA ARG A 61 -4.56 -7.51 16.20
C ARG A 61 -4.11 -8.28 17.44
N LYS A 62 -4.96 -9.18 17.96
CA LYS A 62 -4.67 -10.00 19.16
C LYS A 62 -3.62 -11.10 18.97
N ARG A 63 -3.26 -11.44 17.72
CA ARG A 63 -2.28 -12.50 17.42
C ARG A 63 -1.19 -11.96 16.51
N VAL A 64 0.05 -12.21 16.89
CA VAL A 64 1.20 -12.06 16.00
C VAL A 64 1.07 -13.12 14.92
N THR A 65 0.70 -12.73 13.71
CA THR A 65 0.82 -13.60 12.54
C THR A 65 2.30 -13.71 12.20
N ARG A 66 2.80 -14.96 12.04
CA ARG A 66 4.17 -15.34 11.58
C ARG A 66 5.04 -14.12 11.27
N GLN A 67 5.65 -13.54 12.30
CA GLN A 67 6.58 -12.43 12.12
C GLN A 67 7.84 -12.99 11.48
N ILE A 68 8.30 -12.29 10.45
CA ILE A 68 9.59 -12.51 9.85
C ILE A 68 10.65 -12.20 10.92
N SER A 69 11.76 -12.95 10.96
CA SER A 69 12.86 -12.63 11.88
C SER A 69 13.34 -11.20 11.63
N LYS A 70 13.71 -10.47 12.69
CA LYS A 70 14.21 -9.09 12.57
C LYS A 70 15.39 -8.97 11.60
N ASP A 71 16.24 -10.00 11.54
CA ASP A 71 17.38 -10.04 10.62
C ASP A 71 16.91 -10.14 9.16
N VAL A 72 15.89 -10.95 8.90
CA VAL A 72 15.31 -11.10 7.56
C VAL A 72 14.55 -9.83 7.16
N GLU A 73 13.83 -9.20 8.10
CA GLU A 73 13.18 -7.91 7.88
C GLU A 73 14.20 -6.82 7.51
N LYS A 74 15.33 -6.76 8.22
CA LYS A 74 16.42 -5.83 7.92
C LYS A 74 17.02 -6.07 6.54
N ASN A 75 17.21 -7.33 6.15
CA ASN A 75 17.69 -7.68 4.82
C ASN A 75 16.70 -7.27 3.73
N ILE A 76 15.39 -7.52 3.93
CA ILE A 76 14.35 -7.11 2.98
C ILE A 76 14.35 -5.58 2.81
N ILE A 77 14.41 -4.82 3.91
CA ILE A 77 14.45 -3.36 3.85
C ILE A 77 15.71 -2.89 3.10
N SER A 78 16.87 -3.48 3.40
CA SER A 78 18.13 -3.14 2.72
C SER A 78 18.07 -3.41 1.21
N GLU A 79 17.40 -4.46 0.76
CA GLU A 79 17.23 -4.74 -0.67
C GLU A 79 16.22 -3.79 -1.33
N LEU A 80 15.12 -3.45 -0.64
CA LEU A 80 14.15 -2.47 -1.14
C LEU A 80 14.75 -1.06 -1.25
N GLU A 81 15.68 -0.68 -0.38
CA GLU A 81 16.39 0.61 -0.47
C GLU A 81 17.33 0.69 -1.68
N LYS A 82 17.78 -0.46 -2.21
CA LYS A 82 18.58 -0.52 -3.45
C LYS A 82 17.71 -0.40 -4.70
N GLU A 83 16.39 -0.56 -4.60
CA GLU A 83 15.48 -0.45 -5.73
C GLU A 83 15.43 1.01 -6.21
N THR A 84 15.96 1.24 -7.41
CA THR A 84 16.08 2.60 -7.99
C THR A 84 15.19 2.76 -9.21
N SER A 85 14.75 4.01 -9.46
CA SER A 85 14.05 4.38 -10.70
C SER A 85 14.80 3.92 -11.96
N TRP A 86 16.13 3.92 -11.92
CA TRP A 86 16.98 3.51 -13.04
C TRP A 86 16.86 2.03 -13.37
N GLN A 87 16.82 1.14 -12.37
CA GLN A 87 16.63 -0.30 -12.59
C GLN A 87 15.29 -0.60 -13.28
N HIS A 88 14.23 0.13 -12.92
CA HIS A 88 12.94 -0.01 -13.59
C HIS A 88 12.95 0.50 -15.04
N ILE A 89 13.71 1.56 -15.33
CA ILE A 89 13.89 2.07 -16.70
C ILE A 89 14.64 1.04 -17.55
N LEU A 90 15.70 0.43 -17.02
CA LEU A 90 16.44 -0.64 -17.70
C LEU A 90 15.57 -1.87 -17.97
N ALA A 91 14.80 -2.32 -16.98
CA ALA A 91 13.87 -3.44 -17.15
C ALA A 91 12.80 -3.13 -18.22
N LEU A 92 12.34 -1.88 -18.29
CA LEU A 92 11.41 -1.44 -19.32
C LEU A 92 12.05 -1.43 -20.71
N GLN A 93 13.30 -0.97 -20.83
CA GLN A 93 14.06 -1.04 -22.07
C GLN A 93 14.21 -2.48 -22.56
N GLU A 94 14.60 -3.41 -21.68
CA GLU A 94 14.73 -4.83 -22.02
C GLU A 94 13.39 -5.43 -22.48
N ALA A 95 12.30 -5.14 -21.77
CA ALA A 95 10.96 -5.59 -22.15
C ALA A 95 10.54 -5.04 -23.52
N PHE A 96 10.79 -3.76 -23.78
CA PHE A 96 10.42 -3.11 -25.05
C PHE A 96 11.26 -3.63 -26.22
N LEU A 97 12.54 -3.92 -26.00
CA LEU A 97 13.41 -4.50 -27.02
C LEU A 97 13.04 -5.96 -27.33
N THR A 98 12.62 -6.72 -26.33
CA THR A 98 12.29 -8.14 -26.48
C THR A 98 10.89 -8.36 -27.07
N TRP A 99 9.89 -7.61 -26.61
CA TRP A 99 8.48 -7.85 -26.94
C TRP A 99 7.82 -6.73 -27.75
N GLY A 100 8.50 -5.61 -27.96
CA GLY A 100 7.97 -4.42 -28.63
C GLY A 100 7.34 -3.42 -27.67
N ILE A 101 6.98 -2.25 -28.22
CA ILE A 101 6.42 -1.13 -27.43
C ILE A 101 4.92 -1.36 -27.18
N PRO A 102 4.47 -1.45 -25.92
CA PRO A 102 3.07 -1.65 -25.59
C PRO A 102 2.28 -0.35 -25.72
N PHE A 103 0.98 -0.44 -26.01
CA PHE A 103 0.09 0.73 -26.01
C PHE A 103 -0.23 1.24 -24.58
N THR A 104 -0.19 0.36 -23.58
CA THR A 104 -0.57 0.65 -22.21
C THR A 104 0.26 -0.19 -21.25
N TYR A 105 0.73 0.41 -20.17
CA TYR A 105 1.63 -0.21 -19.20
C TYR A 105 1.03 -0.15 -17.79
N TYR A 106 0.80 -1.30 -17.16
CA TYR A 106 0.17 -1.40 -15.85
C TYR A 106 1.21 -1.41 -14.74
N VAL A 107 1.05 -0.52 -13.76
CA VAL A 107 2.06 -0.31 -12.71
C VAL A 107 1.45 -0.16 -11.34
N ASP A 108 2.18 -0.57 -10.32
CA ASP A 108 1.76 -0.37 -8.93
C ASP A 108 1.80 1.12 -8.54
N SER A 109 1.04 1.50 -7.51
CA SER A 109 1.02 2.86 -6.97
C SER A 109 2.23 3.15 -6.08
N HIS A 110 3.44 2.76 -6.52
CA HIS A 110 4.69 2.98 -5.79
C HIS A 110 5.25 4.37 -6.07
N SER A 111 6.01 4.93 -5.11
CA SER A 111 6.55 6.31 -5.17
C SER A 111 7.47 6.55 -6.37
N ILE A 112 8.17 5.50 -6.83
CA ILE A 112 9.02 5.53 -8.03
C ILE A 112 8.20 5.85 -9.31
N PHE A 113 6.98 5.33 -9.39
CA PHE A 113 6.11 5.46 -10.57
C PHE A 113 5.15 6.65 -10.46
N ARG A 114 4.93 7.15 -9.25
CA ARG A 114 4.01 8.25 -8.98
C ARG A 114 4.47 9.05 -7.76
N PHE A 115 4.62 10.36 -7.93
CA PHE A 115 4.72 11.25 -6.79
C PHE A 115 3.38 11.29 -6.04
N VAL A 116 3.37 10.81 -4.80
CA VAL A 116 2.22 10.92 -3.88
C VAL A 116 2.62 11.92 -2.79
N GLN A 117 2.19 13.17 -2.94
CA GLN A 117 2.27 14.15 -1.86
C GLN A 117 1.42 13.63 -0.69
N GLY A 118 1.96 13.71 0.53
CA GLY A 118 1.43 13.07 1.74
C GLY A 118 -0.07 13.32 1.98
N ARG A 119 -0.74 12.30 2.55
CA ARG A 119 -2.10 12.40 3.08
C ARG A 119 -2.04 12.92 4.51
N ASP A 120 -2.16 14.22 4.70
CA ASP A 120 -2.50 14.80 6.00
C ASP A 120 -4.00 15.15 6.05
N SER A 121 -4.59 15.05 7.24
CA SER A 121 -6.02 14.88 7.50
C SER A 121 -6.95 16.11 7.31
N LEU A 122 -8.15 15.77 6.84
CA LEU A 122 -9.52 16.30 7.02
C LEU A 122 -9.96 17.78 6.87
N TRP A 123 -9.14 18.82 7.00
CA TRP A 123 -9.67 20.21 6.85
C TRP A 123 -8.94 21.11 5.85
N ARG A 124 -8.12 20.53 4.97
CA ARG A 124 -7.73 21.19 3.73
C ARG A 124 -8.28 20.42 2.54
N LYS A 125 -9.09 21.10 1.73
CA LYS A 125 -9.21 20.73 0.31
C LYS A 125 -7.81 20.88 -0.27
N HIS A 126 -7.08 19.77 -0.39
CA HIS A 126 -5.96 19.74 -1.31
C HIS A 126 -6.57 20.00 -2.69
N TYR A 127 -6.41 21.23 -3.18
CA TYR A 127 -6.33 21.40 -4.62
C TYR A 127 -5.30 20.39 -5.08
N ARG A 128 -5.66 19.58 -6.08
CA ARG A 128 -4.65 18.84 -6.83
C ARG A 128 -3.71 19.91 -7.38
N LEU A 129 -2.61 20.18 -6.69
CA LEU A 129 -1.38 20.56 -7.36
C LEU A 129 -0.91 19.30 -8.07
N THR A 130 -1.62 18.96 -9.14
CA THR A 130 -0.99 18.36 -10.31
C THR A 130 0.01 19.39 -10.80
N ASP A 131 1.20 18.92 -11.17
CA ASP A 131 2.39 19.66 -11.55
C ASP A 131 3.23 19.97 -10.31
N GLU A 132 4.39 19.35 -10.10
CA GLU A 132 5.63 19.87 -10.72
C GLU A 132 6.76 18.83 -10.91
N VAL A 133 6.58 17.54 -10.60
CA VAL A 133 7.67 16.56 -10.83
C VAL A 133 7.15 15.26 -11.42
N ASP A 134 7.30 15.14 -12.75
CA ASP A 134 7.25 13.85 -13.40
C ASP A 134 8.46 13.03 -12.96
N THR A 135 8.23 11.79 -12.52
CA THR A 135 9.33 10.90 -12.17
C THR A 135 10.13 10.57 -13.43
N GLN A 136 11.44 10.34 -13.31
CA GLN A 136 12.30 9.98 -14.45
C GLN A 136 11.71 8.84 -15.29
N TRP A 137 11.09 7.86 -14.63
CA TRP A 137 10.41 6.76 -15.28
C TRP A 137 9.18 7.20 -16.10
N LYS A 138 8.38 8.12 -15.56
CA LYS A 138 7.18 8.64 -16.24
C LYS A 138 7.57 9.43 -17.49
N MET A 139 8.63 10.24 -17.41
CA MET A 139 9.18 10.95 -18.56
C MET A 139 9.53 10.00 -19.72
N VAL A 140 10.18 8.87 -19.41
CA VAL A 140 10.54 7.86 -20.42
C VAL A 140 9.30 7.24 -21.06
N ILE A 141 8.31 6.85 -20.26
CA ILE A 141 7.08 6.23 -20.78
C ILE A 141 6.25 7.18 -21.65
N ASP A 142 6.14 8.44 -21.23
CA ASP A 142 5.39 9.47 -21.95
C ASP A 142 6.06 9.79 -23.30
N GLU A 143 7.41 9.79 -23.36
CA GLU A 143 8.18 9.93 -24.61
C GLU A 143 7.85 8.82 -25.62
N TYR A 144 7.74 7.57 -25.14
CA TYR A 144 7.34 6.43 -25.97
C TYR A 144 5.82 6.36 -26.24
N LYS A 145 5.05 7.37 -25.84
CA LYS A 145 3.58 7.45 -25.98
C LYS A 145 2.84 6.26 -25.38
N VAL A 146 3.44 5.63 -24.38
CA VAL A 146 2.84 4.49 -23.68
C VAL A 146 1.99 5.05 -22.54
N LYS A 147 0.73 4.60 -22.42
CA LYS A 147 -0.15 5.10 -21.35
C LYS A 147 0.07 4.32 -20.04
N PRO A 148 0.58 4.94 -18.95
CA PRO A 148 0.66 4.26 -17.66
C PRO A 148 -0.72 4.15 -17.01
N ILE A 149 -1.09 2.95 -16.55
CA ILE A 149 -2.28 2.70 -15.73
C ILE A 149 -1.84 2.24 -14.35
N TYR A 150 -2.12 3.08 -13.35
CA TYR A 150 -1.85 2.76 -11.96
C TYR A 150 -2.93 1.82 -11.41
N ALA A 151 -2.50 0.69 -10.87
CA ALA A 151 -3.39 -0.22 -10.16
C ALA A 151 -3.84 0.41 -8.83
N LEU A 152 -5.00 1.05 -8.84
CA LEU A 152 -5.62 1.66 -7.65
C LEU A 152 -6.45 0.67 -6.82
N SER A 153 -6.55 -0.60 -7.25
CA SER A 153 -7.40 -1.60 -6.62
C SER A 153 -6.75 -2.99 -6.57
N PRO A 154 -6.87 -3.73 -5.45
CA PRO A 154 -6.40 -5.13 -5.34
C PRO A 154 -7.00 -6.06 -6.40
N GLN A 155 -8.20 -5.74 -6.90
CA GLN A 155 -8.93 -6.55 -7.87
C GLN A 155 -8.24 -6.60 -9.25
N ALA A 156 -7.59 -5.50 -9.66
CA ALA A 156 -6.81 -5.46 -10.90
C ALA A 156 -5.48 -6.25 -10.78
N LYS A 157 -4.93 -6.31 -9.57
CA LYS A 157 -3.67 -7.00 -9.25
C LYS A 157 -3.81 -8.52 -9.23
N GLY A 158 -5.00 -9.05 -8.90
CA GLY A 158 -5.23 -10.48 -8.70
C GLY A 158 -4.98 -11.41 -9.91
N LYS A 159 -5.12 -10.94 -11.16
CA LYS A 159 -4.81 -11.76 -12.35
C LYS A 159 -3.30 -11.98 -12.53
N ILE A 160 -2.51 -10.99 -12.14
CA ILE A 160 -1.06 -10.98 -12.27
C ILE A 160 -0.40 -11.53 -11.00
N GLU A 161 -0.99 -11.28 -9.81
CA GLU A 161 -0.48 -11.79 -8.53
C GLU A 161 -0.51 -13.31 -8.41
N ARG A 162 -1.49 -14.00 -9.01
CA ARG A 162 -1.59 -15.46 -8.94
C ARG A 162 -0.40 -16.16 -9.62
N PRO A 163 -0.06 -15.88 -10.89
CA PRO A 163 1.11 -16.48 -11.51
C PRO A 163 2.41 -16.06 -10.82
N TYR A 164 2.56 -14.79 -10.42
CA TYR A 164 3.75 -14.36 -9.68
C TYR A 164 3.92 -15.07 -8.33
N ARG A 165 2.83 -15.25 -7.57
CA ARG A 165 2.89 -16.01 -6.31
C ARG A 165 3.31 -17.45 -6.54
N TRP A 166 2.78 -18.09 -7.58
CA TRP A 166 3.19 -19.46 -7.92
C TRP A 166 4.67 -19.53 -8.28
N MET A 167 5.19 -18.57 -9.06
CA MET A 167 6.60 -18.50 -9.43
C MET A 167 7.49 -18.26 -8.20
N GLN A 168 7.13 -17.32 -7.32
CA GLN A 168 7.84 -17.05 -6.06
C GLN A 168 7.87 -18.29 -5.15
N ASP A 169 6.73 -18.96 -4.97
CA ASP A 169 6.63 -20.18 -4.18
C ASP A 169 7.51 -21.29 -4.76
N ARG A 170 7.61 -21.38 -6.10
CA ARG A 170 8.41 -22.38 -6.79
C ARG A 170 9.89 -22.15 -6.60
N ILE A 171 10.37 -20.91 -6.78
CA ILE A 171 11.78 -20.55 -6.55
C ILE A 171 12.21 -20.90 -5.12
N VAL A 172 11.41 -20.51 -4.12
CA VAL A 172 11.73 -20.81 -2.71
C VAL A 172 11.81 -22.31 -2.46
N ARG A 173 10.91 -23.11 -3.05
CA ARG A 173 10.95 -24.58 -2.93
C ARG A 173 12.17 -25.19 -3.62
N THR A 174 12.54 -24.70 -4.79
CA THR A 174 13.72 -25.17 -5.51
C THR A 174 14.99 -24.85 -4.73
N CYS A 175 15.13 -23.61 -4.23
CA CYS A 175 16.26 -23.22 -3.38
C CYS A 175 16.34 -24.07 -2.09
N ALA A 176 15.20 -24.33 -1.44
CA ALA A 176 15.16 -25.17 -0.24
C ALA A 176 15.53 -26.64 -0.52
N ARG A 177 15.14 -27.17 -1.69
CA ARG A 177 15.47 -28.54 -2.12
C ARG A 177 16.96 -28.70 -2.44
N GLU A 178 17.56 -27.66 -3.02
CA GLU A 178 18.97 -27.66 -3.43
C GLU A 178 19.92 -27.17 -2.33
N GLY A 179 19.37 -26.73 -1.18
CA GLY A 179 20.18 -26.29 -0.04
C GLY A 179 20.91 -24.97 -0.31
N ILE A 180 20.33 -24.11 -1.15
CA ILE A 180 20.95 -22.85 -1.56
C ILE A 180 20.86 -21.83 -0.43
N GLU A 181 22.01 -21.30 -0.02
CA GLU A 181 22.11 -20.28 1.02
C GLU A 181 22.59 -18.91 0.48
N THR A 182 22.99 -18.84 -0.80
CA THR A 182 23.55 -17.63 -1.42
C THR A 182 22.61 -17.00 -2.45
N ILE A 183 22.66 -15.67 -2.59
CA ILE A 183 21.84 -14.91 -3.55
C ILE A 183 22.25 -15.24 -5.00
N GLU A 184 23.54 -15.46 -5.28
CA GLU A 184 24.04 -15.77 -6.61
C GLU A 184 23.51 -17.09 -7.16
N GLU A 185 23.48 -18.13 -6.32
CA GLU A 185 22.91 -19.43 -6.69
C GLU A 185 21.40 -19.35 -6.86
N ALA A 186 20.71 -18.58 -6.01
CA ALA A 186 19.28 -18.32 -6.17
C ALA A 186 18.96 -17.58 -7.49
N GLY A 187 19.86 -16.70 -7.95
CA GLY A 187 19.76 -16.03 -9.26
C GLY A 187 19.77 -17.02 -10.42
N LYS A 188 20.62 -18.04 -10.39
CA LYS A 188 20.65 -19.11 -11.41
C LYS A 188 19.35 -19.91 -11.45
N VAL A 189 18.76 -20.19 -10.29
CA VAL A 189 17.45 -20.86 -10.21
C VAL A 189 16.37 -19.98 -10.81
N LEU A 190 16.40 -18.67 -10.54
CA LEU A 190 15.45 -17.71 -11.13
C LEU A 190 15.54 -17.70 -12.66
N GLU A 191 16.75 -17.63 -13.23
CA GLU A 191 16.96 -17.66 -14.69
C GLU A 191 16.43 -18.95 -15.32
N ASN A 192 16.71 -20.11 -14.70
CA ASN A 192 16.22 -21.41 -15.17
C ASN A 192 14.69 -21.53 -15.14
N GLU A 193 14.02 -20.90 -14.17
CA GLU A 193 12.55 -20.95 -14.03
C GLU A 193 11.83 -19.88 -14.88
N ALA A 194 12.55 -18.84 -15.33
CA ALA A 194 12.03 -17.76 -16.16
C ALA A 194 12.19 -18.01 -17.68
N THR A 195 12.95 -19.05 -18.06
CA THR A 195 13.14 -19.51 -19.44
C THR A 195 12.03 -20.48 -19.85
#